data_AF-A0A1F7CRQ5-F1
#
_entry.id   AF-A0A1F7CRQ5-F1
#
_cell.length_a   1.000
_cell.length_b   1.000
_cell.length_c   1.000
_cell.angle_alpha   90.00
_cell.angle_beta   90.00
_cell.angle_gamma   90.00
#
_symmetry.space_group_name_H-M   'P 1'
#
loop_
_entity.id
_entity.type
_entity.pdbx_description
1 polymer ?
#
loop_
_entity_poly.entity_id
_entity_poly.type
_entity_poly.pdbx_seq_one_letter_code
_entity_poly.pdbx_strand_id
1 'polypeptide(L)'
;MTPTTKGEDDELIDPPGIFAAKLATEAQWEEIADKALKLFARGQELASKRGLILVDTKYEMGVDEDGKLTIADEVHTPDSSRYWVAESYEQRFAAGQEPESLDKEFFRLWLREQGFEYGEKATWPSITDDVRLSLSAKYIDLYERITGKKFTLPPVGSTAKRIEKNLEKYRSSLLPAHCSLANKVPSHPSFHKKPGW
;
A
#
# COMPACT_ATOMS: atom_id res chain seq x y z
N MET A 1 -15.48 10.16 -0.47
CA MET A 1 -15.00 8.85 0.01
C MET A 1 -15.55 7.79 -0.92
N THR A 2 -14.72 6.83 -1.34
CA THR A 2 -15.08 5.74 -2.25
C THR A 2 -14.67 4.42 -1.61
N PRO A 3 -15.44 3.91 -0.62
CA PRO A 3 -15.06 2.71 0.09
C PRO A 3 -15.25 1.47 -0.79
N THR A 4 -14.44 0.45 -0.53
CA THR A 4 -14.55 -0.85 -1.17
C THR A 4 -14.67 -1.95 -0.12
N THR A 5 -15.23 -3.08 -0.52
CA THR A 5 -15.14 -4.32 0.26
C THR A 5 -13.71 -4.87 0.22
N LYS A 6 -13.39 -5.79 1.13
CA LYS A 6 -12.13 -6.52 1.14
C LYS A 6 -12.39 -7.96 0.71
N GLY A 7 -11.92 -8.33 -0.48
CA GLY A 7 -12.19 -9.63 -1.11
C GLY A 7 -11.02 -10.16 -1.94
N GLU A 8 -11.27 -11.17 -2.79
CA GLU A 8 -10.34 -11.50 -3.87
C GLU A 8 -10.25 -10.35 -4.88
N ASP A 9 -11.41 -9.75 -5.17
CA ASP A 9 -11.55 -8.49 -5.87
C ASP A 9 -12.30 -7.50 -4.96
N ASP A 10 -11.79 -6.27 -4.88
CA ASP A 10 -12.40 -5.20 -4.09
C ASP A 10 -13.56 -4.57 -4.88
N GLU A 11 -14.76 -4.55 -4.30
CA GLU A 11 -15.95 -3.99 -4.94
C GLU A 11 -16.37 -2.68 -4.30
N LEU A 12 -16.86 -1.72 -5.10
CA LEU A 12 -17.42 -0.48 -4.58
C LEU A 12 -18.66 -0.77 -3.72
N ILE A 13 -18.71 -0.15 -2.55
CA ILE A 13 -19.85 -0.22 -1.63
C ILE A 13 -20.27 1.19 -1.22
N ASP A 14 -21.54 1.41 -1.01
CA ASP A 14 -22.06 2.68 -0.48
C ASP A 14 -22.33 2.58 1.04
N PRO A 15 -22.50 3.71 1.75
CA PRO A 15 -22.77 3.67 3.19
C PRO A 15 -24.00 2.81 3.57
N PRO A 16 -25.14 2.87 2.86
CA PRO A 16 -26.25 1.94 3.10
C PRO A 16 -25.84 0.46 3.02
N GLY A 17 -25.06 0.07 2.01
CA GLY A 17 -24.52 -1.28 1.87
C GLY A 17 -23.61 -1.68 3.03
N ILE A 18 -22.74 -0.77 3.50
CA ILE A 18 -21.87 -0.98 4.67
C ILE A 18 -22.70 -1.32 5.92
N PHE A 19 -23.79 -0.59 6.16
CA PHE A 19 -24.66 -0.78 7.32
C PHE A 19 -25.47 -2.09 7.21
N ALA A 20 -26.02 -2.37 6.03
CA ALA A 20 -26.77 -3.59 5.77
C ALA A 20 -25.90 -4.85 5.95
N ALA A 21 -24.65 -4.79 5.49
CA ALA A 21 -23.66 -5.85 5.66
C ALA A 21 -23.07 -5.90 7.09
N LYS A 22 -23.44 -4.98 7.98
CA LYS A 22 -22.94 -4.86 9.36
C LYS A 22 -21.42 -4.73 9.44
N LEU A 23 -20.81 -4.08 8.44
CA LEU A 23 -19.38 -3.83 8.38
C LEU A 23 -18.97 -2.66 9.30
N ALA A 24 -19.86 -1.68 9.47
CA ALA A 24 -19.73 -0.60 10.44
C ALA A 24 -21.12 -0.09 10.86
N THR A 25 -21.21 0.54 12.02
CA THR A 25 -22.37 1.37 12.38
C THR A 25 -22.26 2.76 11.73
N GLU A 26 -23.35 3.53 11.74
CA GLU A 26 -23.35 4.91 11.24
C GLU A 26 -22.31 5.78 11.97
N ALA A 27 -22.29 5.72 13.31
CA ALA A 27 -21.32 6.45 14.12
C ALA A 27 -19.86 6.04 13.83
N GLN A 28 -19.61 4.73 13.62
CA GLN A 28 -18.28 4.25 13.23
C GLN A 28 -17.89 4.74 11.84
N TRP A 29 -18.83 4.73 10.89
CA TRP A 29 -18.59 5.21 9.53
C TRP A 29 -18.28 6.72 9.50
N GLU A 30 -18.99 7.53 10.28
CA GLU A 30 -18.68 8.96 10.42
C GLU A 30 -17.25 9.17 10.97
N GLU A 31 -16.85 8.42 12.00
CA GLU A 31 -15.50 8.49 12.56
C GLU A 31 -14.43 8.04 11.54
N ILE A 32 -14.68 6.96 10.80
CA ILE A 32 -13.80 6.45 9.73
C ILE A 32 -13.62 7.51 8.65
N ALA A 33 -14.73 8.08 8.16
CA ALA A 33 -14.70 9.07 7.09
C ALA A 33 -13.97 10.35 7.53
N ASP A 34 -14.24 10.85 8.73
CA ASP A 34 -13.55 12.01 9.29
C ASP A 34 -12.03 11.79 9.40
N LYS A 35 -11.60 10.66 9.97
CA LYS A 35 -10.18 10.34 10.12
C LYS A 35 -9.50 10.12 8.77
N ALA A 36 -10.13 9.41 7.84
CA ALA A 36 -9.60 9.18 6.50
C ALA A 36 -9.35 10.52 5.76
N LEU A 37 -10.33 11.42 5.80
CA LEU A 37 -10.23 12.72 5.13
C LEU A 37 -9.18 13.62 5.79
N LYS A 38 -9.10 13.66 7.13
CA LYS A 38 -8.05 14.39 7.86
C LYS A 38 -6.66 13.87 7.53
N LEU A 39 -6.48 12.55 7.52
CA LEU A 39 -5.20 11.93 7.16
C LEU A 39 -4.84 12.21 5.70
N PHE A 40 -5.81 12.17 4.80
CA PHE A 40 -5.60 12.48 3.39
C PHE A 40 -5.22 13.95 3.17
N ALA A 41 -5.91 14.88 3.83
CA ALA A 41 -5.57 16.30 3.81
C ALA A 41 -4.13 16.55 4.31
N ARG A 42 -3.74 15.87 5.40
CA ARG A 42 -2.37 15.95 5.92
C ARG A 42 -1.34 15.38 4.93
N GLY A 43 -1.66 14.27 4.27
CA GLY A 43 -0.83 13.68 3.22
C GLY A 43 -0.60 14.64 2.06
N GLN A 44 -1.67 15.29 1.56
CA GLN A 44 -1.60 16.28 0.50
C GLN A 44 -0.75 17.50 0.89
N GLU A 45 -0.90 18.00 2.11
CA GLU A 45 -0.07 19.11 2.62
C GLU A 45 1.42 18.74 2.65
N LEU A 46 1.76 17.51 3.03
CA LEU A 46 3.15 17.05 3.06
C LEU A 46 3.69 16.82 1.64
N ALA A 47 2.91 16.20 0.76
CA ALA A 47 3.28 15.93 -0.62
C ALA A 47 3.53 17.22 -1.41
N SER A 48 2.64 18.21 -1.28
CA SER A 48 2.76 19.50 -2.00
C SER A 48 4.05 20.25 -1.64
N LYS A 49 4.48 20.20 -0.37
CA LYS A 49 5.76 20.76 0.09
C LYS A 49 7.00 20.11 -0.56
N ARG A 50 6.82 18.96 -1.21
CA ARG A 50 7.87 18.15 -1.84
C ARG A 50 7.71 18.07 -3.35
N GLY A 51 6.88 18.93 -3.95
CA GLY A 51 6.64 18.95 -5.39
C GLY A 51 5.82 17.75 -5.90
N LEU A 52 5.01 17.15 -5.03
CA LEU A 52 4.18 16.00 -5.33
C LEU A 52 2.69 16.32 -5.17
N ILE A 53 1.85 15.66 -5.95
CA ILE A 53 0.40 15.66 -5.83
C ILE A 53 -0.02 14.27 -5.33
N LEU A 54 -0.59 14.18 -4.13
CA LEU A 54 -1.22 12.96 -3.62
C LEU A 54 -2.66 12.91 -4.14
N VAL A 55 -2.91 12.02 -5.11
CA VAL A 55 -4.17 11.99 -5.87
C VAL A 55 -5.27 11.25 -5.10
N ASP A 56 -4.91 10.10 -4.55
CA ASP A 56 -5.77 9.25 -3.73
C ASP A 56 -4.91 8.25 -2.96
N THR A 57 -5.54 7.60 -1.98
CA THR A 57 -4.92 6.55 -1.18
C THR A 57 -5.98 5.62 -0.60
N LYS A 58 -5.59 4.37 -0.36
CA LYS A 58 -6.35 3.42 0.46
C LYS A 58 -5.90 3.52 1.91
N TYR A 59 -6.85 3.42 2.84
CA TYR A 59 -6.57 3.21 4.26
C TYR A 59 -7.27 1.96 4.72
N GLU A 60 -6.62 1.20 5.60
CA GLU A 60 -7.27 0.14 6.36
C GLU A 60 -7.38 0.57 7.81
N MET A 61 -8.56 0.43 8.39
CA MET A 61 -8.81 0.74 9.79
C MET A 61 -9.54 -0.42 10.44
N GLY A 62 -9.24 -0.65 11.71
CA GLY A 62 -9.92 -1.62 12.56
C GLY A 62 -10.14 -1.04 13.94
N VAL A 63 -10.82 -1.80 14.79
CA VAL A 63 -10.90 -1.49 16.22
C VAL A 63 -9.84 -2.28 16.97
N ASP A 64 -9.14 -1.65 17.90
CA ASP A 64 -8.23 -2.34 18.81
C ASP A 64 -8.98 -3.07 19.94
N GLU A 65 -8.22 -3.67 20.87
CA GLU A 65 -8.77 -4.44 22.00
C GLU A 65 -9.65 -3.58 22.93
N ASP A 66 -9.43 -2.26 22.96
CA ASP A 66 -10.21 -1.30 23.75
C ASP A 66 -11.42 -0.74 22.97
N GLY A 67 -11.65 -1.23 21.74
CA GLY A 67 -12.73 -0.79 20.86
C GLY A 67 -12.46 0.55 20.17
N LYS A 68 -11.22 1.03 20.18
CA LYS A 68 -10.85 2.31 19.57
C LYS A 68 -10.48 2.13 18.10
N LEU A 69 -11.03 3.01 17.26
CA LEU A 69 -10.71 3.03 15.83
C LEU A 69 -9.24 3.41 15.61
N THR A 70 -8.52 2.48 14.99
CA THR A 70 -7.08 2.49 14.81
C THR A 70 -6.72 2.20 13.36
N ILE A 71 -5.74 2.94 12.83
CA ILE A 71 -5.21 2.69 11.50
C ILE A 71 -4.39 1.41 11.49
N ALA A 72 -4.56 0.61 10.45
CA ALA A 72 -3.81 -0.59 10.18
C ALA A 72 -3.12 -0.47 8.82
N ASP A 73 -2.36 -1.51 8.46
CA ASP A 73 -1.66 -1.61 7.17
C ASP A 73 -0.67 -0.42 6.96
N GLU A 74 -0.33 -0.16 5.71
CA GLU A 74 0.52 0.93 5.28
C GLU A 74 -0.25 2.24 5.00
N VAL A 75 0.48 3.36 5.04
CA VAL A 75 -0.09 4.71 4.87
C VAL A 75 0.82 5.51 3.95
N HIS A 76 0.23 6.11 2.91
CA HIS A 76 0.91 7.07 2.01
C HIS A 76 2.13 6.50 1.29
N THR A 77 2.13 5.20 1.04
CA THR A 77 3.21 4.50 0.33
C THR A 77 2.96 4.49 -1.19
N PRO A 78 3.98 4.19 -2.02
CA PRO A 78 3.80 4.02 -3.47
C PRO A 78 2.83 2.88 -3.85
N ASP A 79 2.53 2.02 -2.88
CA ASP A 79 1.71 0.82 -3.04
C ASP A 79 0.23 1.08 -2.80
N SER A 80 -0.05 1.96 -1.82
CA SER A 80 -1.39 2.29 -1.33
C SER A 80 -1.90 3.63 -1.86
N SER A 81 -1.04 4.43 -2.50
CA SER A 81 -1.34 5.80 -2.91
C SER A 81 -0.82 6.12 -4.31
N ARG A 82 -1.54 7.02 -5.00
CA ARG A 82 -1.10 7.60 -6.27
C ARG A 82 -0.42 8.94 -6.07
N TYR A 83 0.79 9.08 -6.62
CA TYR A 83 1.60 10.29 -6.53
C TYR A 83 2.01 10.78 -7.90
N TRP A 84 1.66 12.02 -8.21
CA TRP A 84 2.12 12.70 -9.42
C TRP A 84 3.21 13.74 -9.13
N VAL A 85 4.10 13.95 -10.10
CA VAL A 85 5.08 15.05 -10.06
C VAL A 85 4.37 16.35 -10.43
N ALA A 86 4.34 17.31 -9.50
CA ALA A 86 3.56 18.53 -9.66
C ALA A 86 4.07 19.40 -10.82
N GLU A 87 5.38 19.46 -11.01
CA GLU A 87 6.05 20.30 -12.03
C GLU A 87 5.63 19.93 -13.46
N SER A 88 5.44 18.64 -13.76
CA SER A 88 5.11 18.17 -15.11
C SER A 88 3.60 18.02 -15.36
N TYR A 89 2.78 18.11 -14.31
CA TYR A 89 1.35 17.78 -14.38
C TYR A 89 0.58 18.65 -15.39
N GLU A 90 0.64 19.98 -15.26
CA GLU A 90 -0.16 20.88 -16.11
C GLU A 90 0.19 20.73 -17.59
N GLN A 91 1.48 20.62 -17.91
CA GLN A 91 1.95 20.46 -19.28
C GLN A 91 1.48 19.13 -19.88
N ARG A 92 1.64 18.02 -19.13
CA ARG A 92 1.24 16.69 -19.60
C ARG A 92 -0.28 16.61 -19.77
N PHE A 93 -1.02 17.17 -18.82
CA PHE A 93 -2.49 17.23 -18.90
C PHE A 93 -2.97 18.03 -20.12
N ALA A 94 -2.39 19.22 -20.38
CA ALA A 94 -2.71 20.02 -21.56
C ALA A 94 -2.37 19.31 -22.89
N ALA A 95 -1.37 18.44 -22.88
CA ALA A 95 -0.98 17.61 -24.01
C ALA A 95 -1.79 16.30 -24.14
N GLY A 96 -2.75 16.03 -23.24
CA GLY A 96 -3.49 14.77 -23.21
C GLY A 96 -2.64 13.55 -22.87
N GLN A 97 -1.52 13.76 -22.18
CA GLN A 97 -0.60 12.73 -21.74
C GLN A 97 -0.94 12.30 -20.30
N GLU A 98 -0.70 11.02 -19.99
CA GLU A 98 -0.75 10.52 -18.61
C GLU A 98 0.15 11.37 -17.71
N PRO A 99 -0.21 11.64 -16.45
CA PRO A 99 0.67 12.32 -15.50
C PRO A 99 1.96 11.54 -15.24
N GLU A 100 3.00 12.24 -14.79
CA GLU A 100 4.21 11.56 -14.31
C GLU A 100 3.97 10.98 -12.93
N SER A 101 3.98 9.65 -12.83
CA SER A 101 3.72 8.92 -11.58
C SER A 101 4.98 8.26 -10.98
N LEU A 102 5.02 8.24 -9.65
CA LEU A 102 6.04 7.57 -8.84
C LEU A 102 5.50 6.36 -8.05
N ASP A 103 4.26 5.93 -8.34
CA ASP A 103 3.56 4.84 -7.65
C ASP A 103 3.45 3.56 -8.50
N LYS A 104 2.85 2.50 -7.98
CA LYS A 104 2.70 1.20 -8.68
C LYS A 104 2.15 1.27 -10.12
N GLU A 105 1.48 2.35 -10.52
CA GLU A 105 0.92 2.47 -11.85
C GLU A 105 1.99 2.38 -12.95
N PHE A 106 3.22 2.86 -12.73
CA PHE A 106 4.26 2.70 -13.76
C PHE A 106 4.58 1.22 -14.04
N PHE A 107 4.51 0.34 -13.04
CA PHE A 107 4.76 -1.08 -13.26
C PHE A 107 3.61 -1.73 -14.00
N ARG A 108 2.36 -1.31 -13.73
CA ARG A 108 1.18 -1.75 -14.46
C ARG A 108 1.23 -1.32 -15.93
N LEU A 109 1.64 -0.07 -16.19
CA LEU A 109 1.85 0.43 -17.54
C LEU A 109 2.97 -0.33 -18.25
N TRP A 110 4.10 -0.56 -17.59
CA TRP A 110 5.18 -1.38 -18.13
C TRP A 110 4.71 -2.80 -18.47
N LEU A 111 3.97 -3.45 -17.58
CA LEU A 111 3.38 -4.77 -17.84
C LEU A 111 2.50 -4.74 -19.10
N ARG A 112 1.60 -3.76 -19.23
CA ARG A 112 0.74 -3.60 -20.42
C ARG A 112 1.55 -3.39 -21.70
N GLU A 113 2.62 -2.60 -21.66
CA GLU A 113 3.53 -2.40 -22.79
C GLU A 113 4.23 -3.70 -23.21
N GLN A 114 4.50 -4.60 -22.26
CA GLN A 114 5.01 -5.94 -22.55
C GLN A 114 3.93 -6.92 -23.05
N GLY A 115 2.68 -6.47 -23.25
CA GLY A 115 1.57 -7.31 -23.68
C GLY A 115 0.97 -8.17 -22.56
N PHE A 116 1.18 -7.80 -21.29
CA PHE A 116 0.58 -8.52 -20.17
C PHE A 116 -0.94 -8.29 -20.10
N GLU A 117 -1.70 -9.39 -20.08
CA GLU A 117 -3.13 -9.42 -19.80
C GLU A 117 -3.39 -10.18 -18.50
N TYR A 118 -4.23 -9.62 -17.62
CA TYR A 118 -4.59 -10.23 -16.35
C TYR A 118 -5.36 -11.56 -16.59
N GLY A 119 -4.86 -12.66 -16.04
CA GLY A 119 -5.55 -13.96 -16.03
C GLY A 119 -4.74 -15.12 -16.58
N GLU A 120 -3.84 -14.88 -17.53
CA GLU A 120 -3.03 -15.94 -18.15
C GLU A 120 -1.58 -15.90 -17.68
N LYS A 121 -1.11 -16.94 -16.98
CA LYS A 121 0.29 -17.02 -16.54
C LYS A 121 1.30 -17.08 -17.69
N ALA A 122 0.86 -17.45 -18.89
CA ALA A 122 1.70 -17.59 -20.08
C ALA A 122 2.21 -16.24 -20.63
N THR A 123 1.59 -15.12 -20.25
CA THR A 123 1.92 -13.78 -20.77
C THR A 123 2.79 -12.95 -19.82
N TRP A 124 3.30 -13.54 -18.72
CA TRP A 124 4.12 -12.80 -17.77
C TRP A 124 5.48 -12.47 -18.38
N PRO A 125 5.82 -11.18 -18.55
CA PRO A 125 7.13 -10.81 -19.07
C PRO A 125 8.23 -11.18 -18.07
N SER A 126 9.42 -11.47 -18.58
CA SER A 126 10.59 -11.64 -17.72
C SER A 126 10.92 -10.32 -17.04
N ILE A 127 10.88 -10.30 -15.70
CA ILE A 127 11.30 -9.14 -14.91
C ILE A 127 12.83 -9.20 -14.83
N THR A 128 13.53 -8.51 -15.72
CA THR A 128 14.99 -8.45 -15.72
C THR A 128 15.54 -7.63 -14.54
N ASP A 129 16.84 -7.71 -14.28
CA ASP A 129 17.46 -6.89 -13.23
C ASP A 129 17.32 -5.40 -13.51
N ASP A 130 17.41 -4.97 -14.77
CA ASP A 130 17.19 -3.56 -15.14
C ASP A 130 15.78 -3.08 -14.78
N VAL A 131 14.76 -3.92 -14.99
CA VAL A 131 13.38 -3.62 -14.59
C VAL A 131 13.28 -3.54 -13.07
N ARG A 132 13.89 -4.47 -12.33
CA ARG A 132 13.92 -4.45 -10.85
C ARG A 132 14.62 -3.20 -10.30
N LEU A 133 15.72 -2.78 -10.92
CA LEU A 133 16.47 -1.60 -10.53
C LEU A 133 15.68 -0.32 -10.82
N SER A 134 15.06 -0.22 -12.00
CA SER A 134 14.17 0.89 -12.36
C SER A 134 12.98 1.00 -11.41
N LEU A 135 12.34 -0.14 -11.10
CA LEU A 135 11.25 -0.22 -10.12
C LEU A 135 11.72 0.29 -8.75
N SER A 136 12.83 -0.24 -8.25
CA SER A 136 13.39 0.12 -6.95
C SER A 136 13.76 1.60 -6.87
N ALA A 137 14.33 2.15 -7.94
CA ALA A 137 14.73 3.56 -8.01
C ALA A 137 13.54 4.51 -7.84
N LYS A 138 12.36 4.18 -8.38
CA LYS A 138 11.14 4.99 -8.20
C LYS A 138 10.63 4.98 -6.76
N TYR A 139 10.65 3.82 -6.11
CA TYR A 139 10.29 3.70 -4.69
C TYR A 139 11.25 4.50 -3.80
N ILE A 140 12.54 4.45 -4.12
CA ILE A 140 13.57 5.24 -3.44
C ILE A 140 13.31 6.73 -3.66
N ASP A 141 13.09 7.18 -4.90
CA ASP A 141 12.82 8.59 -5.21
C ASP A 141 11.60 9.11 -4.44
N LEU A 142 10.49 8.35 -4.45
CA LEU A 142 9.28 8.74 -3.72
C LEU A 142 9.52 8.80 -2.20
N TYR A 143 10.23 7.81 -1.63
CA TYR A 143 10.64 7.83 -0.23
C TYR A 143 11.47 9.07 0.10
N GLU A 144 12.48 9.38 -0.72
CA GLU A 144 13.39 10.51 -0.47
C GLU A 144 12.65 11.84 -0.56
N ARG A 145 11.73 12.00 -1.52
CA ARG A 145 10.91 13.20 -1.68
C ARG A 145 9.96 13.38 -0.51
N ILE A 146 9.14 12.37 -0.19
CA ILE A 146 8.14 12.47 0.89
C ILE A 146 8.83 12.74 2.22
N THR A 147 9.87 11.98 2.54
CA THR A 147 10.52 12.04 3.87
C THR A 147 11.55 13.16 3.98
N GLY A 148 12.10 13.64 2.86
CA GLY A 148 13.27 14.52 2.83
C GLY A 148 14.56 13.83 3.30
N LYS A 149 14.58 12.51 3.46
CA LYS A 149 15.72 11.73 3.93
C LYS A 149 16.34 10.96 2.78
N LYS A 150 17.67 10.80 2.80
CA LYS A 150 18.35 9.91 1.86
C LYS A 150 18.08 8.45 2.20
N PHE A 151 17.71 7.67 1.19
CA PHE A 151 17.54 6.24 1.35
C PHE A 151 18.91 5.58 1.45
N THR A 152 19.12 4.80 2.51
CA THR A 152 20.37 4.04 2.67
C THR A 152 20.12 2.60 2.28
N LEU A 153 20.86 2.12 1.28
CA LEU A 153 20.77 0.73 0.88
C LEU A 153 21.19 -0.17 2.05
N PRO A 154 20.37 -1.16 2.42
CA PRO A 154 20.73 -2.12 3.45
C PRO A 154 21.87 -3.02 2.94
N PRO A 155 22.68 -3.60 3.84
CA PRO A 155 23.71 -4.55 3.46
C PRO A 155 23.10 -5.77 2.75
N VAL A 156 23.86 -6.34 1.82
CA VAL A 156 23.49 -7.57 1.11
C VAL A 156 23.29 -8.69 2.12
N GLY A 157 22.18 -9.42 2.00
CA GLY A 157 21.84 -10.49 2.92
C GLY A 157 20.37 -10.86 2.88
N SER A 158 19.92 -11.62 3.88
CA SER A 158 18.53 -12.07 3.97
C SER A 158 17.59 -10.91 4.32
N THR A 159 16.71 -10.56 3.38
CA THR A 159 15.61 -9.61 3.61
C THR A 159 14.72 -10.05 4.76
N ALA A 160 14.39 -11.35 4.85
CA ALA A 160 13.55 -11.90 5.91
C ALA A 160 14.15 -11.66 7.31
N LYS A 161 15.43 -11.99 7.52
CA LYS A 161 16.12 -11.74 8.81
C LYS A 161 16.16 -10.25 9.17
N ARG A 162 16.30 -9.39 8.17
CA ARG A 162 16.27 -7.93 8.36
C ARG A 162 14.90 -7.44 8.82
N ILE A 163 13.83 -7.95 8.19
CA ILE A 163 12.45 -7.65 8.60
C ILE A 163 12.24 -8.13 10.04
N GLU A 164 12.59 -9.38 10.35
CA GLU A 164 12.48 -9.94 11.71
C GLU A 164 13.18 -9.06 12.75
N LYS A 165 14.45 -8.73 12.52
CA LYS A 165 15.23 -7.85 13.41
C LYS A 165 14.59 -6.49 13.62
N ASN A 166 14.04 -5.88 12.57
CA ASN A 166 13.37 -4.57 12.69
C ASN A 166 12.06 -4.65 13.46
N LEU A 167 11.40 -5.81 13.45
CA LEU A 167 10.14 -6.06 14.16
C LEU A 167 10.35 -6.51 15.62
N GLU A 168 11.53 -7.02 15.99
CA GLU A 168 11.82 -7.52 17.35
C GLU A 168 11.46 -6.51 18.45
N LYS A 169 11.80 -5.23 18.28
CA LYS A 169 11.48 -4.17 19.25
C LYS A 169 9.98 -3.94 19.47
N TYR A 170 9.14 -4.38 18.53
CA TYR A 170 7.68 -4.25 18.62
C TYR A 170 7.01 -5.53 19.12
N ARG A 171 7.72 -6.67 19.14
CA ARG A 171 7.15 -7.95 19.62
C ARG A 171 6.82 -7.94 21.11
N SER A 172 7.62 -7.25 21.94
CA SER A 172 7.40 -7.19 23.39
C SER A 172 6.31 -6.21 23.81
N SER A 173 5.95 -5.25 22.96
CA SER A 173 4.86 -4.28 23.20
C SER A 173 3.50 -4.73 22.66
N LEU A 174 3.45 -5.86 21.95
CA LEU A 174 2.24 -6.41 21.30
C LEU A 174 1.66 -7.64 22.04
N LEU A 175 2.13 -7.94 23.26
CA LEU A 175 1.60 -9.02 24.09
C LEU A 175 1.11 -8.48 25.43
N PRO A 176 -0.16 -8.08 25.56
CA PRO A 176 -0.90 -8.32 26.79
C PRO A 176 -0.94 -9.85 27.03
N ALA A 177 -0.87 -10.26 28.30
CA ALA A 177 -0.65 -11.63 28.77
C ALA A 177 -1.70 -12.70 28.37
N HIS A 178 -2.59 -12.44 27.41
CA HIS A 178 -3.68 -13.35 27.04
C HIS A 178 -3.87 -13.61 25.54
N CYS A 179 -2.95 -13.19 24.68
CA CYS A 179 -2.95 -13.65 23.28
C CYS A 179 -2.41 -15.09 23.17
N SER A 180 -3.16 -16.05 23.73
CA SER A 180 -2.94 -17.48 23.53
C SER A 180 -3.46 -17.90 22.15
N LEU A 181 -2.71 -17.53 21.11
CA LEU A 181 -2.74 -18.26 19.82
C LEU A 181 -1.50 -19.14 19.64
N ALA A 182 -0.59 -19.18 20.62
CA ALA A 182 0.44 -20.19 20.71
C ALA A 182 -0.16 -21.49 21.29
N ASN A 183 -0.65 -22.36 20.39
CA ASN A 183 -0.88 -23.81 20.53
C ASN A 183 -2.25 -24.23 19.98
N LYS A 184 -2.44 -24.05 18.68
CA LYS A 184 -3.20 -24.97 17.83
C LYS A 184 -2.83 -24.66 16.38
N VAL A 185 -1.66 -25.17 15.98
CA VAL A 185 -1.37 -25.40 14.56
C VAL A 185 -2.04 -26.72 14.21
N PRO A 186 -3.12 -26.74 13.41
CA PRO A 186 -3.52 -27.98 12.77
C PRO A 186 -2.46 -28.28 11.71
N SER A 187 -1.91 -29.49 11.79
CA SER A 187 -1.01 -30.05 10.80
C SER A 187 -1.66 -30.09 9.40
N HIS A 188 -0.98 -29.44 8.44
CA HIS A 188 -0.91 -29.69 6.97
C HIS A 188 -1.87 -28.94 6.02
N PRO A 189 -1.47 -28.73 4.72
CA PRO A 189 -0.21 -29.08 4.08
C PRO A 189 0.60 -27.92 3.45
N SER A 190 1.91 -28.18 3.36
CA SER A 190 2.87 -27.75 2.33
C SER A 190 3.00 -26.27 1.94
N PHE A 191 4.09 -25.68 2.44
CA PHE A 191 4.93 -24.76 1.67
C PHE A 191 5.10 -25.27 0.23
N HIS A 192 4.45 -24.64 -0.73
CA HIS A 192 4.88 -24.72 -2.11
C HIS A 192 6.10 -23.82 -2.27
N LYS A 193 7.27 -24.46 -2.22
CA LYS A 193 8.47 -23.98 -2.93
C LYS A 193 8.02 -23.68 -4.36
N LYS A 194 7.90 -22.40 -4.74
CA LYS A 194 7.98 -22.05 -6.17
C LYS A 194 9.43 -22.32 -6.59
N PRO A 195 9.70 -23.27 -7.49
CA PRO A 195 11.05 -23.44 -8.03
C PRO A 195 11.36 -22.27 -8.96
N GLY A 196 12.54 -21.66 -8.79
CA GLY A 196 13.11 -20.70 -9.73
C GLY A 196 12.70 -19.25 -9.48
N TRP A 197 13.38 -18.62 -8.51
CA TRP A 197 13.86 -17.24 -8.61
C TRP A 197 15.34 -17.26 -8.26
#